data_AF-X1V0L7-F1
#
_entry.id   AF-X1V0L7-F1
#
_cell.length_a   1.000
_cell.length_b   1.000
_cell.length_c   1.000
_cell.angle_alpha   90.00
_cell.angle_beta   90.00
_cell.angle_gamma   90.00
#
_symmetry.space_group_name_H-M   'P 1'
#
loop_
_entity.id
_entity.type
_entity.pdbx_description
1 polymer ?
#
loop_
_entity_poly.entity_id
_entity_poly.type
_entity_poly.pdbx_seq_one_letter_code
_entity_poly.pdbx_strand_id
1 'polypeptide(L)'
;LRIVNAKKRFLSRLLNVKNPERKRKIIGHEFIKIFESEAKKIRNVKYLVQGTLYPDVIESGEGVGPSAIIKSHHNVGGLPKKMRLKIIEPLRFLFKDEVRQIARVLKLPSSFIERKPFPGPGLAVRIVGPVTEKRLMLLRQADKILLEEARSIKKYKDIWQIFAVLLPLG
;
A
#
# COMPACT_ATOMS: atom_id res chain seq x y z
N LEU A 1 4.40 -17.70 -6.43
CA LEU A 1 3.89 -16.31 -6.50
C LEU A 1 2.86 -16.23 -7.62
N ARG A 2 1.65 -15.71 -7.37
CA ARG A 2 0.63 -15.47 -8.40
C ARG A 2 0.54 -13.97 -8.65
N ILE A 3 0.77 -13.55 -9.89
CA ILE A 3 0.75 -12.13 -10.29
C ILE A 3 -0.52 -11.88 -11.09
N VAL A 4 -1.28 -10.85 -10.72
CA VAL A 4 -2.56 -10.52 -11.36
C VAL A 4 -2.47 -9.14 -12.00
N ASN A 5 -2.56 -9.10 -13.34
CA ASN A 5 -2.57 -7.84 -14.08
C ASN A 5 -3.98 -7.23 -14.05
N ALA A 6 -4.21 -6.36 -13.08
CA ALA A 6 -5.46 -5.61 -12.92
C ALA A 6 -5.36 -4.14 -13.36
N LYS A 7 -4.29 -3.75 -14.08
CA LYS A 7 -4.01 -2.35 -14.43
C LYS A 7 -5.21 -1.66 -15.10
N LYS A 8 -5.76 -2.27 -16.15
CA LYS A 8 -6.92 -1.71 -16.89
C LYS A 8 -8.15 -1.56 -15.99
N ARG A 9 -8.36 -2.50 -15.07
CA ARG A 9 -9.49 -2.52 -14.13
C ARG A 9 -9.40 -1.40 -13.08
N PHE A 10 -8.21 -1.13 -12.56
CA PHE A 10 -7.99 0.03 -11.67
C PHE A 10 -8.16 1.34 -12.43
N LEU A 11 -7.61 1.47 -13.64
CA LEU A 11 -7.70 2.70 -14.42
C LEU A 11 -9.14 3.05 -14.81
N SER A 12 -9.94 2.07 -15.24
CA SER A 12 -11.34 2.32 -15.59
C SER A 12 -12.16 2.80 -14.39
N ARG A 13 -11.90 2.25 -13.19
CA ARG A 13 -12.56 2.68 -11.95
C ARG A 13 -12.14 4.06 -11.46
N LEU A 14 -10.95 4.51 -11.83
CA LEU A 14 -10.41 5.83 -11.46
C LEU A 14 -10.71 6.91 -12.50
N LEU A 15 -11.40 6.57 -13.59
CA LEU A 15 -11.75 7.51 -14.64
C LEU A 15 -12.56 8.68 -14.06
N ASN A 16 -12.13 9.91 -14.35
CA ASN A 16 -12.73 11.16 -13.87
C ASN A 16 -12.75 11.34 -12.34
N VAL A 17 -12.05 10.49 -11.56
CA VAL A 17 -11.96 10.64 -10.11
C VAL A 17 -10.82 11.60 -9.75
N LYS A 18 -11.18 12.77 -9.23
CA LYS A 18 -10.21 13.81 -8.80
C LYS A 18 -9.94 13.79 -7.30
N ASN A 19 -10.99 13.62 -6.49
CA ASN A 19 -10.91 13.68 -5.03
C ASN A 19 -10.02 12.53 -4.47
N PRO A 20 -9.00 12.84 -3.64
CA PRO A 20 -8.02 11.84 -3.17
C PRO A 20 -8.66 10.75 -2.31
N GLU A 21 -9.59 11.08 -1.42
CA GLU A 21 -10.27 10.12 -0.56
C GLU A 21 -11.16 9.17 -1.37
N ARG A 22 -11.82 9.67 -2.41
CA ARG A 22 -12.55 8.81 -3.36
C ARG A 22 -11.61 7.85 -4.09
N LYS A 23 -10.42 8.30 -4.51
CA LYS A 23 -9.42 7.39 -5.12
C LYS A 23 -9.01 6.29 -4.14
N ARG A 24 -8.72 6.64 -2.87
CA ARG A 24 -8.36 5.66 -1.83
C ARG A 24 -9.46 4.61 -1.67
N LYS A 25 -10.71 5.04 -1.49
CA LYS A 25 -11.88 4.15 -1.34
C LYS A 25 -12.05 3.22 -2.53
N ILE A 26 -11.98 3.75 -3.76
CA ILE A 26 -12.12 2.97 -4.99
C ILE A 26 -11.00 1.93 -5.10
N ILE A 27 -9.74 2.32 -4.87
CA ILE A 27 -8.60 1.41 -4.99
C ILE A 27 -8.68 0.31 -3.93
N GLY A 28 -8.98 0.66 -2.67
CA GLY A 28 -9.14 -0.32 -1.60
C GLY A 28 -10.21 -1.34 -1.95
N HIS A 29 -11.42 -0.88 -2.30
CA HIS A 29 -12.54 -1.74 -2.68
C HIS A 29 -12.23 -2.63 -3.90
N GLU A 30 -11.58 -2.08 -4.92
CA GLU A 30 -11.24 -2.84 -6.13
C GLU A 30 -10.15 -3.89 -5.84
N PHE A 31 -9.17 -3.56 -5.01
CA PHE A 31 -8.16 -4.51 -4.54
C PHE A 31 -8.80 -5.69 -3.82
N ILE A 32 -9.72 -5.43 -2.88
CA ILE A 32 -10.45 -6.48 -2.14
C ILE A 32 -11.22 -7.38 -3.11
N LYS A 33 -11.95 -6.81 -4.05
CA LYS A 33 -12.71 -7.59 -5.05
C LYS A 33 -11.83 -8.49 -5.90
N ILE A 34 -10.67 -8.00 -6.32
CA ILE A 34 -9.71 -8.80 -7.08
C ILE A 34 -9.14 -9.89 -6.18
N PHE A 35 -8.71 -9.54 -4.97
CA PHE A 35 -8.16 -10.48 -4.00
C PHE A 35 -9.14 -11.63 -3.71
N GLU A 36 -10.42 -11.34 -3.44
CA GLU A 36 -11.44 -12.37 -3.22
C GLU A 36 -11.66 -13.27 -4.43
N SER A 37 -11.72 -12.69 -5.63
CA SER A 37 -11.87 -13.44 -6.88
C SER A 37 -10.72 -14.42 -7.09
N GLU A 38 -9.50 -14.01 -6.74
CA GLU A 38 -8.30 -14.84 -6.87
C GLU A 38 -8.18 -15.86 -5.75
N ALA A 39 -8.55 -15.50 -4.51
CA ALA A 39 -8.57 -16.41 -3.37
C ALA A 39 -9.54 -17.58 -3.59
N LYS A 40 -10.71 -17.34 -4.20
CA LYS A 40 -11.69 -18.39 -4.57
C LYS A 40 -11.14 -19.41 -5.56
N LYS A 41 -10.12 -19.06 -6.35
CA LYS A 41 -9.49 -19.97 -7.32
C LYS A 41 -8.47 -20.90 -6.65
N ILE A 42 -8.10 -20.64 -5.40
CA ILE A 42 -7.18 -21.46 -4.62
C ILE A 42 -8.01 -22.46 -3.81
N ARG A 43 -7.82 -23.75 -4.08
CA ARG A 43 -8.51 -24.81 -3.33
C ARG A 43 -7.91 -24.95 -1.93
N ASN A 44 -8.74 -25.28 -0.95
CA ASN A 44 -8.36 -25.65 0.42
C ASN A 44 -7.59 -24.57 1.22
N VAL A 45 -7.72 -23.29 0.87
CA VAL A 45 -7.15 -22.21 1.66
C VAL A 45 -8.03 -21.92 2.89
N LYS A 46 -7.44 -22.01 4.09
CA LYS A 46 -8.13 -21.77 5.37
C LYS A 46 -7.70 -20.46 6.04
N TYR A 47 -6.49 -20.00 5.75
CA TYR A 47 -5.85 -18.90 6.46
C TYR A 47 -5.47 -17.76 5.52
N LEU A 48 -5.55 -16.54 6.04
CA LEU A 48 -5.03 -15.33 5.43
C LEU A 48 -3.94 -14.75 6.34
N VAL A 49 -2.70 -14.75 5.89
CA VAL A 49 -1.58 -14.19 6.65
C VAL A 49 -1.44 -12.70 6.32
N GLN A 50 -1.36 -11.85 7.34
CA GLN A 50 -1.14 -10.41 7.20
C GLN A 50 0.10 -9.96 7.98
N GLY A 51 0.81 -8.98 7.43
CA GLY A 51 2.01 -8.40 8.05
C GLY A 51 1.72 -7.25 9.01
N THR A 52 0.57 -7.27 9.69
CA THR A 52 0.16 -6.24 10.67
C THR A 52 1.20 -6.13 11.78
N LEU A 53 1.58 -4.90 12.14
CA LEU A 53 2.59 -4.61 13.17
C LEU A 53 1.94 -4.07 14.45
N TYR A 54 2.70 -4.01 15.54
CA TYR A 54 2.22 -3.47 16.81
C TYR A 54 1.68 -2.02 16.72
N PRO A 55 2.33 -1.07 16.00
CA PRO A 55 1.77 0.25 15.76
C PRO A 55 0.39 0.23 15.08
N ASP A 56 0.17 -0.70 14.14
CA ASP A 56 -1.13 -0.82 13.46
C ASP A 56 -2.23 -1.29 14.44
N VAL A 57 -1.88 -2.18 15.38
CA VAL A 57 -2.81 -2.71 16.38
C VAL A 57 -3.28 -1.60 17.34
N ILE A 58 -2.35 -0.82 17.88
CA ILE A 58 -2.69 0.30 18.79
C ILE A 58 -3.50 1.39 18.09
N GLU A 59 -3.21 1.68 16.82
CA GLU A 59 -3.96 2.65 16.02
C GLU A 59 -5.37 2.13 15.68
N SER A 60 -5.54 0.81 15.56
CA SER A 60 -6.81 0.17 15.23
C SER A 60 -7.71 -0.13 16.45
N GLY A 61 -7.18 -0.09 17.67
CA GLY A 61 -7.94 -0.33 18.89
C GLY A 61 -9.05 0.69 19.15
N GLU A 62 -10.11 0.27 19.84
CA GLU A 62 -11.13 1.14 20.42
C GLU A 62 -10.51 1.88 21.63
N GLY A 63 -9.94 3.06 21.41
CA GLY A 63 -9.30 3.85 22.46
C GLY A 63 -9.03 5.30 22.09
N VAL A 64 -9.93 6.17 22.54
CA VAL A 64 -9.79 7.62 22.84
C VAL A 64 -9.30 8.56 21.72
N GLY A 65 -10.22 9.01 20.86
CA GLY A 65 -10.01 10.21 20.04
C GLY A 65 -10.99 10.35 18.86
N PRO A 66 -11.23 11.57 18.33
CA PRO A 66 -12.24 11.85 17.30
C PRO A 66 -11.91 11.26 15.91
N SER A 67 -10.85 10.46 15.82
CA SER A 67 -10.28 9.87 14.61
C SER A 67 -10.98 8.60 14.14
N ALA A 68 -12.21 8.33 14.61
CA ALA A 68 -12.99 7.15 14.21
C ALA A 68 -13.37 7.15 12.71
N ILE A 69 -13.36 8.32 12.06
CA ILE A 69 -13.83 8.49 10.67
C ILE A 69 -12.71 8.17 9.64
N ILE A 70 -11.46 8.06 10.07
CA ILE A 70 -10.29 7.85 9.20
C ILE A 70 -9.74 6.41 9.37
N LYS A 71 -10.59 5.37 9.40
CA LYS A 71 -10.12 3.99 9.68
C LYS A 71 -10.57 2.94 8.65
N SER A 72 -10.48 3.26 7.35
CA SER A 72 -10.78 2.30 6.27
C SER A 72 -9.58 1.88 5.41
N HIS A 73 -8.35 2.34 5.72
CA HIS A 73 -7.20 2.18 4.80
C HIS A 73 -5.88 1.71 5.41
N HIS A 74 -5.88 1.15 6.63
CA HIS A 74 -4.76 0.31 7.06
C HIS A 74 -5.06 -1.15 6.74
N ASN A 75 -3.99 -1.95 6.57
CA ASN A 75 -3.95 -3.28 5.96
C ASN A 75 -4.96 -4.32 6.48
N VAL A 76 -5.79 -4.02 7.48
CA VAL A 76 -6.78 -4.90 8.12
C VAL A 76 -8.23 -4.40 7.96
N GLY A 77 -8.49 -3.13 7.63
CA GLY A 77 -9.83 -2.51 7.70
C GLY A 77 -10.78 -2.70 6.51
N GLY A 78 -10.39 -3.47 5.49
CA GLY A 78 -11.12 -3.55 4.23
C GLY A 78 -11.68 -4.94 3.87
N LEU A 79 -11.31 -5.99 4.59
CA LEU A 79 -11.73 -7.34 4.21
C LEU A 79 -13.27 -7.47 4.33
N PRO A 80 -13.96 -8.11 3.38
CA PRO A 80 -15.41 -8.16 3.41
C PRO A 80 -15.89 -8.90 4.64
N LYS A 81 -16.99 -8.42 5.23
CA LYS A 81 -17.59 -9.00 6.45
C LYS A 81 -17.86 -10.52 6.37
N LYS A 82 -17.86 -11.09 5.17
CA LYS A 82 -18.12 -12.51 4.88
C LYS A 82 -16.94 -13.19 4.17
N MET A 83 -15.70 -12.97 4.62
CA MET A 83 -14.56 -13.75 4.14
C MET A 83 -14.47 -15.09 4.89
N ARG A 84 -14.36 -16.21 4.17
CA ARG A 84 -14.26 -17.58 4.77
C ARG A 84 -12.83 -17.95 5.23
N LEU A 85 -11.96 -16.96 5.40
CA LEU A 85 -10.55 -17.17 5.78
C LEU A 85 -10.32 -16.71 7.22
N LYS A 86 -9.59 -17.50 7.99
CA LYS A 86 -9.13 -17.12 9.32
C LYS A 86 -7.86 -16.29 9.20
N ILE A 87 -7.87 -15.08 9.75
CA ILE A 87 -6.72 -14.16 9.72
C ILE A 87 -5.64 -14.63 10.70
N ILE A 88 -4.36 -14.58 10.26
CA ILE A 88 -3.17 -14.82 11.09
C ILE A 88 -2.23 -13.63 10.93
N GLU A 89 -1.80 -13.04 12.05
CA GLU A 89 -0.94 -11.85 12.09
C GLU A 89 0.31 -12.14 12.92
N PRO A 90 1.34 -12.80 12.36
CA PRO A 90 2.49 -13.25 13.13
C PRO A 90 3.38 -12.12 13.65
N LEU A 91 3.26 -10.91 13.08
CA LEU A 91 4.10 -9.76 13.41
C LEU A 91 3.40 -8.73 14.32
N ARG A 92 2.17 -9.04 14.78
CA ARG A 92 1.28 -8.07 15.47
C ARG A 92 1.82 -7.49 16.77
N PHE A 93 2.86 -8.08 17.35
CA PHE A 93 3.50 -7.63 18.59
C PHE A 93 4.89 -7.03 18.36
N LEU A 94 5.27 -6.80 17.10
CA LEU A 94 6.59 -6.31 16.74
C LEU A 94 6.54 -4.89 16.18
N PHE A 95 7.59 -4.13 16.48
CA PHE A 95 7.92 -2.88 15.85
C PHE A 95 8.70 -3.08 14.53
N LYS A 96 8.80 -2.01 13.75
CA LYS A 96 9.35 -2.06 12.39
C LYS A 96 10.84 -2.41 12.35
N ASP A 97 11.60 -1.97 13.34
CA ASP A 97 13.02 -2.29 13.52
C ASP A 97 13.23 -3.77 13.86
N GLU A 98 12.40 -4.36 14.71
CA GLU A 98 12.41 -5.80 15.02
C GLU A 98 12.08 -6.64 13.77
N VAL A 99 11.06 -6.25 13.00
CA VAL A 99 10.73 -6.91 11.73
C VAL A 99 11.89 -6.82 10.74
N ARG A 100 12.63 -5.71 10.71
CA ARG A 100 13.85 -5.60 9.89
C ARG A 100 14.96 -6.53 10.37
N GLN A 101 15.12 -6.73 11.68
CA GLN A 101 16.08 -7.71 12.22
C GLN A 101 15.71 -9.13 11.80
N ILE A 102 14.43 -9.51 11.93
CA ILE A 102 13.92 -10.81 11.45
C ILE A 102 14.21 -10.97 9.96
N ALA A 103 13.93 -9.94 9.15
CA ALA A 103 14.21 -9.97 7.71
C ALA A 103 15.70 -10.20 7.38
N ARG A 104 16.62 -9.65 8.18
CA ARG A 104 18.07 -9.89 8.03
C ARG A 104 18.45 -11.33 8.37
N VAL A 105 17.90 -11.88 9.46
CA VAL A 105 18.10 -13.29 9.84
C VAL A 105 17.58 -14.23 8.75
N LEU A 106 16.45 -13.89 8.14
CA LEU A 106 15.87 -14.59 7.00
C LEU A 106 16.61 -14.34 5.66
N LYS A 107 17.73 -13.59 5.69
CA LYS A 107 18.58 -13.28 4.52
C LYS A 107 17.82 -12.61 3.37
N LEU A 108 16.82 -11.79 3.67
CA LEU A 108 16.15 -10.96 2.66
C LEU A 108 17.14 -9.89 2.12
N PRO A 109 17.07 -9.52 0.83
CA PRO A 109 18.00 -8.53 0.29
C PRO A 109 17.84 -7.19 0.99
N SER A 110 18.96 -6.51 1.28
CA SER A 110 18.98 -5.21 1.96
C SER A 110 18.10 -4.17 1.26
N SER A 111 18.03 -4.21 -0.07
CA SER A 111 17.17 -3.35 -0.89
C SER A 111 15.67 -3.49 -0.57
N PHE A 112 15.21 -4.64 -0.07
CA PHE A 112 13.84 -4.82 0.42
C PHE A 112 13.68 -4.33 1.86
N ILE A 113 14.65 -4.60 2.74
CA ILE A 113 14.61 -4.25 4.17
C ILE A 113 14.65 -2.73 4.38
N GLU A 114 15.47 -2.04 3.58
CA GLU A 114 15.71 -0.60 3.67
C GLU A 114 14.75 0.22 2.80
N ARG A 115 13.84 -0.44 2.08
CA ARG A 115 12.89 0.23 1.19
C ARG A 115 12.05 1.24 1.97
N LYS A 116 11.99 2.48 1.46
CA LYS A 116 11.13 3.53 2.02
C LYS A 116 9.65 3.14 1.85
N PRO A 117 8.77 3.55 2.78
CA PRO A 117 7.34 3.25 2.69
C PRO A 117 6.72 3.68 1.36
N PHE A 118 5.80 2.87 0.85
CA PHE A 118 5.03 3.19 -0.35
C PHE A 118 3.54 2.97 -0.07
N PRO A 119 2.67 3.95 -0.37
CA PRO A 119 1.26 3.88 0.00
C PRO A 119 0.51 2.80 -0.82
N GLY A 120 -0.49 2.16 -0.22
CA GLY A 120 -1.34 1.17 -0.91
C GLY A 120 -2.00 1.69 -2.19
N PRO A 121 -2.61 2.89 -2.20
CA PRO A 121 -3.10 3.55 -3.43
C PRO A 121 -2.01 3.91 -4.46
N GLY A 122 -0.74 3.77 -4.09
CA GLY A 122 0.42 4.03 -4.93
C GLY A 122 0.46 5.43 -5.52
N LEU A 123 0.77 5.52 -6.81
CA LEU A 123 0.92 6.78 -7.51
C LEU A 123 -0.40 7.54 -7.71
N ALA A 124 -1.56 6.89 -7.55
CA ALA A 124 -2.85 7.53 -7.78
C ALA A 124 -3.11 8.71 -6.81
N VAL A 125 -2.60 8.62 -5.58
CA VAL A 125 -2.69 9.68 -4.57
C VAL A 125 -1.58 10.74 -4.71
N ARG A 126 -0.55 10.46 -5.52
CA ARG A 126 0.53 11.41 -5.87
C ARG A 126 0.22 12.21 -7.13
N ILE A 127 -0.92 11.97 -7.78
CA ILE A 127 -1.43 12.79 -8.89
C ILE A 127 -2.56 13.65 -8.34
N VAL A 128 -2.40 14.97 -8.40
CA VAL A 128 -3.48 15.91 -8.10
C VAL A 128 -4.35 16.06 -9.35
N GLY A 129 -5.62 15.67 -9.25
CA GLY A 129 -6.55 15.60 -10.39
C GLY A 129 -6.76 14.18 -10.95
N PRO A 130 -7.25 14.02 -12.19
CA PRO A 130 -7.61 12.71 -12.75
C PRO A 130 -6.38 11.81 -12.96
N VAL A 131 -6.56 10.50 -12.76
CA VAL A 131 -5.51 9.50 -12.96
C VAL A 131 -5.65 8.91 -14.37
N THR A 132 -4.71 9.24 -15.25
CA THR A 132 -4.66 8.70 -16.62
C THR A 132 -3.35 7.94 -16.85
N GLU A 133 -3.31 7.07 -17.86
CA GLU A 133 -2.09 6.33 -18.19
C GLU A 133 -0.92 7.28 -18.49
N LYS A 134 -1.18 8.36 -19.25
CA LYS A 134 -0.18 9.37 -19.58
C LYS A 134 0.40 10.03 -18.33
N ARG A 135 -0.46 10.43 -17.38
CA ARG A 135 -0.03 11.06 -16.12
C ARG A 135 0.73 10.08 -15.22
N LEU A 136 0.33 8.81 -15.20
CA LEU A 136 1.06 7.76 -14.49
C LEU A 136 2.41 7.46 -15.12
N MET A 137 2.53 7.45 -16.45
CA MET A 137 3.81 7.30 -17.15
C MET A 137 4.77 8.42 -16.78
N LEU A 138 4.31 9.67 -16.90
CA LEU A 138 5.11 10.86 -16.55
C LEU A 138 5.58 10.79 -15.10
N LEU A 139 4.66 10.54 -14.16
CA LEU A 139 5.01 10.47 -12.75
C LEU A 139 5.96 9.30 -12.42
N ARG A 140 5.82 8.15 -13.10
CA ARG A 140 6.77 7.02 -12.94
C ARG A 140 8.18 7.39 -13.37
N GLN A 141 8.32 8.11 -14.49
CA GLN A 141 9.61 8.58 -14.97
C GLN A 141 10.23 9.59 -14.00
N ALA A 142 9.45 10.57 -13.55
CA ALA A 142 9.90 11.56 -12.58
C ALA A 142 10.31 10.93 -11.23
N ASP A 143 9.49 10.01 -10.69
CA ASP A 143 9.79 9.32 -9.42
C ASP A 143 11.03 8.42 -9.56
N LYS A 144 11.23 7.79 -10.72
CA LYS A 144 12.44 6.99 -11.01
C LYS A 144 13.70 7.87 -10.95
N ILE A 145 13.72 8.97 -11.70
CA ILE A 145 14.87 9.89 -11.74
C ILE A 145 15.15 10.43 -10.34
N LEU A 146 14.12 10.90 -9.64
CA LEU A 146 14.25 11.40 -8.27
C LEU A 146 14.87 10.38 -7.31
N LEU A 147 14.44 9.11 -7.39
CA LEU A 147 14.98 8.04 -6.53
C LEU A 147 16.41 7.64 -6.90
N GLU A 148 16.77 7.70 -8.19
CA GLU A 148 18.14 7.45 -8.66
C GLU A 148 19.08 8.54 -8.15
N GLU A 149 18.73 9.81 -8.33
CA GLU A 149 19.51 10.95 -7.83
C GLU A 149 19.62 10.95 -6.30
N ALA A 150 18.52 10.67 -5.61
CA ALA A 150 18.49 10.69 -4.15
C ALA A 150 19.42 9.65 -3.52
N ARG A 151 19.62 8.49 -4.17
CA ARG A 151 20.53 7.45 -3.67
C ARG A 151 21.99 7.90 -3.64
N SER A 152 22.37 8.87 -4.47
CA SER A 152 23.72 9.45 -4.50
C SER A 152 23.96 10.46 -3.36
N ILE A 153 22.93 10.84 -2.60
CA ILE A 153 23.03 11.78 -1.48
C ILE A 153 23.65 11.05 -0.27
N LYS A 154 24.73 11.61 0.30
CA LYS A 154 25.42 11.06 1.49
C LYS A 154 24.48 10.74 2.66
N LYS A 155 23.43 11.55 2.86
CA LYS A 155 22.42 11.41 3.93
C LYS A 155 21.11 10.73 3.48
N TYR A 156 21.10 9.95 2.39
CA TYR A 156 19.89 9.28 1.90
C TYR A 156 19.22 8.37 2.94
N LYS A 157 20.02 7.75 3.81
CA LYS A 157 19.52 6.89 4.90
C LYS A 157 18.66 7.68 5.90
N ASP A 158 19.02 8.94 6.15
CA ASP A 158 18.34 9.83 7.10
C ASP A 158 17.01 10.37 6.56
N ILE A 159 16.82 10.35 5.23
CA ILE A 159 15.57 10.80 4.60
C ILE A 159 14.45 9.82 4.94
N TRP A 160 13.43 10.24 5.70
CA TRP A 160 12.31 9.38 6.05
C TRP A 160 11.54 8.86 4.83
N GLN A 161 11.20 9.75 3.90
CA GLN A 161 10.49 9.41 2.67
C GLN A 161 10.80 10.45 1.58
N ILE A 162 10.85 10.02 0.33
CA ILE A 162 11.03 10.88 -0.84
C ILE A 162 10.17 10.37 -1.99
N PHE A 163 9.52 11.28 -2.72
CA PHE A 163 8.63 10.95 -3.83
C PHE A 163 8.29 12.17 -4.68
N ALA A 164 7.94 11.92 -5.94
CA ALA A 164 7.42 12.95 -6.83
C ALA A 164 5.89 13.10 -6.68
N VAL A 165 5.38 14.31 -6.92
CA VAL A 165 3.94 14.63 -6.99
C VAL A 165 3.66 15.35 -8.30
N LEU A 166 2.61 14.94 -9.02
CA LEU A 166 2.20 15.56 -10.28
C LEU A 166 1.03 16.51 -10.05
N LEU A 167 1.30 17.81 -10.15
CA LEU A 167 0.31 18.88 -10.05
C LEU A 167 -0.45 19.09 -11.38
N PRO A 168 -1.71 19.57 -11.36
CA PRO A 168 -2.35 20.09 -12.57
C PRO A 168 -1.65 21.39 -12.96
N LEU A 169 -1.07 21.42 -14.15
CA LEU A 169 -0.81 22.68 -14.83
C LEU A 169 -2.10 23.01 -15.59
N GLY A 170 -2.56 24.25 -15.46
CA GLY A 170 -3.83 24.75 -16.02
C GLY A 170 -3.97 24.45 -17.50
#